data_AF-A0A958LHG9-F1
#
_entry.id   AF-A0A958LHG9-F1
#
_cell.length_a   1.000
_cell.length_b   1.000
_cell.length_c   1.000
_cell.angle_alpha   90.00
_cell.angle_beta   90.00
_cell.angle_gamma   90.00
#
_symmetry.space_group_name_H-M   'P 1'
#
loop_
_entity.id
_entity.type
_entity.pdbx_description
1 polymer ?
#
loop_
_entity_poly.entity_id
_entity_poly.type
_entity_poly.pdbx_seq_one_letter_code
_entity_poly.pdbx_strand_id
1 'polypeptide(L)'
;MTIGLRIRLVKAMKITEKQIQRMTKLILDKLVDQKVVIFKEPEDKVRQRAVDLIKADIEREKALENEVNKMIDDLERQNPGSFQRFKMFGLLKKRMAKEKGIVL
;
A
#
# COMPACT_ATOMS: atom_id res chain seq x y z
N MET A 1 -4.71 25.67 18.42
CA MET A 1 -5.22 24.66 17.47
C MET A 1 -4.16 24.42 16.41
N THR A 2 -3.32 23.41 16.59
CA THR A 2 -2.35 22.97 15.59
C THR A 2 -2.64 21.50 15.33
N ILE A 3 -3.32 21.22 14.21
CA ILE A 3 -3.56 19.85 13.75
C ILE A 3 -2.19 19.33 13.33
N GLY A 4 -1.55 18.59 14.25
CA GLY A 4 -0.28 17.94 14.01
C GLY A 4 -0.42 16.98 12.84
N LEU A 5 0.24 17.31 11.73
CA LEU A 5 0.53 16.40 10.64
C LEU A 5 1.31 15.21 11.21
N ARG A 6 0.59 14.18 11.67
CA ARG A 6 1.14 12.83 11.88
C ARG A 6 1.51 12.28 10.49
N ILE A 7 2.66 12.73 9.99
CA ILE A 7 3.35 12.07 8.89
C ILE A 7 3.83 10.74 9.47
N ARG A 8 2.96 9.73 9.44
CA ARG A 8 3.39 8.34 9.59
C ARG A 8 4.28 8.07 8.40
N LEU A 9 5.59 8.07 8.63
CA LEU A 9 6.53 7.46 7.72
C LEU A 9 6.13 6.00 7.65
N VAL A 10 5.55 5.62 6.51
CA VAL A 10 5.22 4.23 6.26
C VAL A 10 6.56 3.55 6.03
N LYS A 11 7.15 3.03 7.11
CA LYS A 11 8.24 2.05 7.02
C LYS A 11 7.74 0.98 6.05
N ALA A 12 8.51 0.69 5.01
CA ALA A 12 8.17 -0.29 3.97
C ALA A 12 7.43 -1.48 4.59
N MET A 13 6.20 -1.73 4.14
CA MET A 13 5.34 -2.75 4.74
C MET A 13 5.99 -4.12 4.56
N LYS A 14 6.44 -4.70 5.67
CA LYS A 14 6.92 -6.08 5.73
C LYS A 14 5.79 -6.97 6.21
N ILE A 15 4.94 -7.40 5.29
CA ILE A 15 3.90 -8.40 5.53
C ILE A 15 4.36 -9.74 4.96
N THR A 16 4.21 -10.80 5.76
CA THR A 16 4.44 -12.19 5.33
C THR A 16 3.20 -12.77 4.67
N GLU A 17 3.38 -13.78 3.81
CA GLU A 17 2.27 -14.46 3.13
C GLU A 17 1.25 -15.06 4.12
N LYS A 18 1.74 -15.64 5.23
CA LYS A 18 0.87 -16.17 6.30
C LYS A 18 -0.01 -15.07 6.92
N GLN A 19 0.50 -13.85 7.04
CA GLN A 19 -0.28 -12.72 7.54
C GLN A 19 -1.33 -12.26 6.52
N ILE A 20 -1.00 -12.25 5.22
CA ILE A 20 -1.98 -11.96 4.16
C ILE A 20 -3.13 -12.97 4.23
N GLN A 21 -2.82 -14.26 4.23
CA GLN A 21 -3.83 -15.31 4.29
C GLN A 21 -4.74 -15.20 5.53
N ARG A 22 -4.16 -14.96 6.71
CA ARG A 22 -4.93 -14.76 7.95
C ARG A 22 -5.83 -13.53 7.88
N MET A 23 -5.31 -12.42 7.36
CA MET A 23 -6.07 -11.18 7.21
C MET A 23 -7.22 -11.35 6.22
N THR A 24 -6.96 -11.95 5.06
CA THR A 24 -8.00 -12.26 4.06
C THR A 24 -9.09 -13.13 4.65
N LYS A 25 -8.71 -14.15 5.44
CA LYS A 25 -9.66 -15.01 6.13
C LYS A 25 -10.55 -14.21 7.07
N LEU A 26 -9.97 -13.42 7.98
CA LEU A 26 -10.73 -12.62 8.94
C LEU A 26 -11.68 -11.61 8.27
N ILE A 27 -11.27 -11.01 7.15
CA ILE A 27 -12.10 -10.06 6.40
C ILE A 27 -13.30 -10.78 5.77
N LEU A 28 -13.06 -11.87 5.04
CA LEU A 28 -14.12 -12.63 4.37
C LEU A 28 -15.10 -13.23 5.37
N ASP A 29 -14.60 -13.82 6.46
CA ASP A 29 -15.44 -14.42 7.50
C ASP A 29 -16.39 -13.36 8.10
N LYS A 30 -15.86 -12.17 8.44
CA LYS A 30 -16.68 -11.06 8.94
C LYS A 30 -17.72 -10.56 7.95
N LEU A 31 -17.39 -10.50 6.67
CA LEU A 31 -18.34 -10.06 5.63
C LEU A 31 -19.49 -11.07 5.47
N VAL A 32 -19.19 -12.36 5.58
CA VAL A 32 -20.19 -13.43 5.55
C VAL A 32 -21.06 -13.38 6.81
N ASP A 33 -20.44 -13.22 7.99
CA ASP A 33 -21.14 -13.12 9.28
C ASP A 33 -22.12 -11.93 9.31
N GLN A 34 -21.72 -10.80 8.71
CA GLN A 34 -22.56 -9.62 8.54
C GLN A 34 -23.64 -9.76 7.46
N LYS A 35 -23.68 -10.90 6.76
CA LYS A 35 -24.61 -11.18 5.65
C LYS A 35 -24.56 -10.15 4.52
N VAL A 36 -23.42 -9.48 4.36
CA VAL A 36 -23.22 -8.48 3.28
C VAL A 36 -22.70 -9.13 1.99
N VAL A 37 -22.20 -10.36 2.06
CA VAL A 37 -21.73 -11.13 0.90
C VAL A 37 -22.21 -12.57 0.95
N ILE A 38 -22.31 -13.18 -0.23
CA ILE A 38 -22.55 -14.62 -0.41
C ILE A 38 -21.49 -15.19 -1.36
N PHE A 39 -21.03 -16.41 -1.09
CA PHE A 39 -20.13 -17.10 -2.00
C PHE A 39 -20.92 -17.69 -3.17
N LYS A 40 -20.60 -17.25 -4.40
CA LYS A 40 -21.17 -17.79 -5.64
C LYS A 40 -20.35 -18.97 -6.20
N GLU A 41 -19.17 -19.19 -5.64
CA GLU A 41 -18.19 -20.19 -6.04
C GLU A 41 -17.62 -20.85 -4.78
N PRO A 42 -16.90 -21.99 -4.89
CA PRO A 42 -16.26 -22.62 -3.74
C PRO A 42 -15.40 -21.63 -2.95
N GLU A 43 -15.53 -21.69 -1.63
CA GLU A 43 -14.90 -20.76 -0.70
C GLU A 43 -13.38 -20.65 -0.90
N ASP A 44 -12.71 -21.77 -1.12
CA ASP A 44 -11.26 -21.82 -1.35
C ASP A 44 -10.84 -21.00 -2.58
N LYS A 45 -11.63 -21.06 -3.66
CA LYS A 45 -11.35 -20.29 -4.89
C LYS A 45 -11.52 -18.79 -4.65
N VAL A 46 -12.55 -18.40 -3.90
CA VAL A 46 -12.79 -16.99 -3.53
C VAL A 46 -11.69 -16.47 -2.60
N ARG A 47 -11.32 -17.25 -1.59
CA ARG A 47 -10.23 -16.92 -0.65
C ARG A 47 -8.90 -16.75 -1.38
N GLN A 48 -8.55 -17.68 -2.27
CA GLN A 48 -7.32 -17.58 -3.05
C GLN A 48 -7.32 -16.32 -3.92
N ARG A 49 -8.42 -16.05 -4.62
CA ARG A 49 -8.53 -14.83 -5.43
C ARG A 49 -8.37 -13.56 -4.60
N ALA A 50 -8.94 -13.52 -3.39
CA ALA A 50 -8.80 -12.38 -2.49
C ALA A 50 -7.34 -12.22 -1.99
N VAL A 51 -6.65 -13.31 -1.69
CA VAL A 51 -5.21 -13.29 -1.37
C VAL A 51 -4.41 -12.71 -2.54
N ASP A 52 -4.69 -13.15 -3.76
CA ASP A 52 -3.97 -12.68 -4.96
C ASP A 52 -4.18 -11.19 -5.21
N LEU A 53 -5.41 -10.70 -4.99
CA LEU A 53 -5.72 -9.26 -5.10
C LEU A 53 -4.94 -8.42 -4.08
N ILE A 54 -4.88 -8.86 -2.83
CA ILE A 54 -4.12 -8.16 -1.78
C ILE A 54 -2.62 -8.20 -2.07
N LYS A 55 -2.09 -9.35 -2.52
CA LYS A 55 -0.69 -9.48 -2.93
C LYS A 55 -0.35 -8.53 -4.08
N ALA A 56 -1.20 -8.49 -5.11
CA ALA A 56 -1.02 -7.58 -6.23
C ALA A 56 -1.01 -6.12 -5.78
N ASP A 57 -1.87 -5.74 -4.84
CA ASP A 57 -1.92 -4.39 -4.31
C ASP A 57 -0.64 -4.00 -3.55
N ILE A 58 -0.14 -4.89 -2.70
CA ILE A 58 1.13 -4.71 -1.97
C ILE A 58 2.31 -4.56 -2.95
N GLU A 59 2.37 -5.38 -4.00
CA GLU A 59 3.43 -5.27 -5.01
C GLU A 59 3.34 -3.95 -5.80
N ARG A 60 2.12 -3.45 -6.08
CA ARG A 60 1.93 -2.11 -6.68
C ARG A 60 2.47 -1.01 -5.76
N GLU A 61 2.20 -1.08 -4.46
CA GLU A 61 2.73 -0.10 -3.51
C GLU A 61 4.27 -0.14 -3.44
N LYS A 62 4.85 -1.35 -3.44
CA LYS A 62 6.30 -1.53 -3.45
C LYS A 62 6.94 -1.00 -4.74
N ALA A 63 6.32 -1.24 -5.89
CA ALA A 63 6.76 -0.67 -7.16
C ALA A 63 6.73 0.87 -7.12
N LEU A 64 5.67 1.44 -6.55
CA LEU A 64 5.56 2.88 -6.33
C LEU A 64 6.70 3.43 -5.45
N GLU A 65 7.04 2.77 -4.35
CA GLU A 65 8.17 3.18 -3.50
C GLU A 65 9.49 3.18 -4.26
N ASN A 66 9.75 2.16 -5.06
CA ASN A 66 10.97 2.08 -5.86
C ASN A 66 11.06 3.23 -6.89
N GLU A 67 9.94 3.59 -7.50
CA GLU A 67 9.87 4.68 -8.47
C GLU A 67 10.05 6.04 -7.81
N VAL A 68 9.42 6.26 -6.66
CA VAL A 68 9.59 7.48 -5.87
C VAL A 68 11.05 7.64 -5.45
N ASN A 69 11.72 6.55 -5.02
CA ASN A 69 13.14 6.60 -4.66
C ASN A 69 14.02 6.98 -5.86
N LYS A 70 13.78 6.40 -7.05
CA LYS A 70 14.51 6.77 -8.26
C LYS A 70 14.35 8.25 -8.61
N MET A 71 13.11 8.75 -8.57
CA MET A 71 12.81 10.16 -8.85
C MET A 71 13.51 11.10 -7.87
N ILE A 72 13.57 10.72 -6.60
CA ILE A 72 14.30 11.46 -5.57
C ILE A 72 15.80 11.47 -5.84
N ASP A 73 16.39 10.32 -6.18
CA ASP A 73 17.82 10.22 -6.48
C ASP A 73 18.18 11.12 -7.69
N ASP A 74 17.33 11.16 -8.71
CA ASP A 74 17.53 12.02 -9.88
C ASP A 74 17.41 13.51 -9.54
N LEU A 75 16.43 13.90 -8.71
CA LEU A 75 16.26 15.28 -8.25
C LEU A 75 17.42 15.75 -7.36
N GLU A 76 17.92 14.87 -6.49
CA GLU A 76 19.05 15.12 -5.61
C GLU A 76 20.35 15.35 -6.42
N ARG A 77 20.56 14.56 -7.48
CA ARG A 77 21.69 14.74 -8.42
C ARG A 77 21.63 16.07 -9.16
N GLN A 78 20.43 16.52 -9.54
CA GLN A 78 20.24 17.79 -10.27
C GLN A 78 20.35 19.02 -9.36
N ASN A 79 20.05 18.89 -8.06
CA ASN A 79 20.03 20.00 -7.10
C ASN A 79 20.82 19.66 -5.82
N PRO A 80 22.16 19.58 -5.90
CA PRO A 80 22.97 19.25 -4.74
C PRO A 80 22.90 20.35 -3.66
N GLY A 81 22.82 19.94 -2.38
CA GLY A 81 23.02 20.82 -1.22
C GLY A 81 21.77 21.41 -0.54
N SER A 82 20.58 21.36 -1.17
CA SER A 82 19.34 21.90 -0.56
C SER A 82 18.19 20.87 -0.47
N PHE A 83 18.44 19.64 -0.91
CA PHE A 83 17.39 18.65 -1.10
C PHE A 83 17.00 17.93 0.19
N GLN A 84 15.79 18.19 0.69
CA GLN A 84 15.24 17.55 1.89
C GLN A 84 14.54 16.23 1.55
N ARG A 85 15.33 15.20 1.21
CA ARG A 85 14.89 13.85 0.79
C ARG A 85 13.70 13.31 1.58
N PHE A 86 13.80 13.37 2.90
CA PHE A 86 12.80 12.84 3.82
C PHE A 86 11.42 13.51 3.69
N LYS A 87 11.38 14.83 3.48
CA LYS A 87 10.12 15.56 3.28
C LYS A 87 9.57 15.32 1.87
N MET A 88 10.45 15.27 0.88
CA MET A 88 10.07 15.07 -0.52
C MET A 88 9.48 13.69 -0.79
N PHE A 89 9.99 12.64 -0.14
CA PHE A 89 9.48 11.29 -0.31
C PHE A 89 7.99 11.18 0.01
N GLY A 90 7.56 11.69 1.16
CA GLY A 90 6.16 11.64 1.55
C GLY A 90 5.23 12.39 0.58
N LEU A 91 5.68 13.53 0.06
CA LEU A 91 4.91 14.35 -0.88
C LEU A 91 4.80 13.68 -2.25
N LEU A 92 5.92 13.18 -2.79
CA LEU A 92 5.95 12.49 -4.08
C LEU A 92 5.18 11.17 -4.04
N LYS A 93 5.38 10.35 -3.00
CA LYS A 93 4.63 9.09 -2.83
C LYS A 93 3.12 9.34 -2.82
N LYS A 94 2.64 10.34 -2.08
CA LYS A 94 1.21 10.71 -2.04
C LYS A 94 0.67 11.17 -3.38
N ARG A 95 1.41 12.04 -4.08
CA ARG A 95 1.01 12.54 -5.40
C ARG A 95 0.92 11.40 -6.40
N MET A 96 1.96 10.59 -6.51
CA MET A 96 2.03 9.49 -7.47
C MET A 96 1.02 8.38 -7.14
N ALA A 97 0.78 8.08 -5.86
CA ALA A 97 -0.28 7.15 -5.46
C ALA A 97 -1.65 7.60 -5.97
N LYS A 98 -1.97 8.90 -5.82
CA LYS A 98 -3.23 9.48 -6.31
C LYS A 98 -3.35 9.38 -7.84
N GLU A 99 -2.28 9.70 -8.56
CA GLU A 99 -2.25 9.61 -10.05
C GLU A 99 -2.42 8.16 -10.54
N LYS A 100 -1.89 7.18 -9.80
CA LYS A 100 -1.94 5.75 -10.16
C LYS A 100 -3.12 4.99 -9.55
N GLY A 101 -3.98 5.66 -8.78
CA GLY A 101 -5.10 5.03 -8.09
C GLY A 101 -4.68 3.98 -7.05
N ILE A 102 -3.50 4.14 -6.43
CA ILE A 102 -3.01 3.30 -5.33
C ILE A 102 -3.50 3.88 -4.01
N VAL A 103 -4.06 3.05 -3.15
CA VAL A 103 -4.48 3.43 -1.80
C VAL A 103 -3.28 3.29 -0.85
N LEU A 104 -3.03 4.31 -0.02
CA LEU A 104 -1.91 4.38 0.94
C LEU A 104 -2.37 4.24 2.39
#